data_AF-A0A833LPD0-F1
#
_entry.id   AF-A0A833LPD0-F1
#
_cell.length_a   1.000
_cell.length_b   1.000
_cell.length_c   1.000
_cell.angle_alpha   90.00
_cell.angle_beta   90.00
_cell.angle_gamma   90.00
#
_symmetry.space_group_name_H-M   'P 1'
#
loop_
_entity.id
_entity.type
_entity.pdbx_description
1 polymer ?
#
loop_
_entity_poly.entity_id
_entity_poly.type
_entity_poly.pdbx_seq_one_letter_code
_entity_poly.pdbx_strand_id
1 'polypeptide(L)'
;MPVPRHRVPIHLLLALLLPAAAALAQSPPAFPGAEGHGAVASGGRGGAVYAVTTLAADPAGIQPGSLNHALAQSGPRTIVFRVSGVIHAFANVRHGDVTIAGQTSPGGVIVRGLLCDGHYEQNDCGNLIVRHLRLRPAWNLPIPGGQGCADDYDACLDDGLRLDGIDTFIFDHVSIADATDEAVQLSWAADGTIQRSIIAETVGDHADRGGMLLNYSHPALPQNRLSVLKNLWYRIGGRLPEITCEASGYDGDPPS
;
A
#
# COMPACT_ATOMS: atom_id res chain seq x y z
N MET A 1 -87.99 -19.51 28.07
CA MET A 1 -87.17 -19.29 26.85
C MET A 1 -85.71 -19.26 27.27
N PRO A 2 -84.86 -20.18 26.81
CA PRO A 2 -83.44 -20.18 27.16
C PRO A 2 -82.64 -19.28 26.22
N VAL A 3 -81.77 -18.43 26.78
CA VAL A 3 -80.85 -17.57 26.00
C VAL A 3 -79.61 -18.39 25.61
N PRO A 4 -79.18 -18.40 24.33
CA PRO A 4 -77.98 -19.14 23.94
C PRO A 4 -76.73 -18.33 24.31
N ARG A 5 -75.76 -18.99 24.96
CA ARG A 5 -74.43 -18.43 25.21
C ARG A 5 -73.50 -18.85 24.08
N HIS A 6 -73.14 -17.90 23.21
CA HIS A 6 -72.09 -18.10 22.22
C HIS A 6 -70.71 -18.01 22.90
N ARG A 7 -69.92 -19.08 22.81
CA ARG A 7 -68.50 -19.09 23.19
C ARG A 7 -67.69 -18.62 21.98
N VAL A 8 -67.01 -17.49 22.10
CA VAL A 8 -66.03 -17.02 21.10
C VAL A 8 -64.70 -17.73 21.39
N PRO A 9 -64.06 -18.39 20.40
CA PRO A 9 -62.73 -18.95 20.59
C PRO A 9 -61.70 -17.81 20.54
N ILE A 10 -60.95 -17.63 21.63
CA ILE A 10 -59.78 -16.75 21.66
C ILE A 10 -58.65 -17.52 20.99
N HIS A 11 -58.38 -17.23 19.72
CA HIS A 11 -57.16 -17.67 19.06
C HIS A 11 -56.00 -16.79 19.53
N LEU A 12 -55.22 -17.32 20.47
CA LEU A 12 -53.97 -16.73 20.92
C LEU A 12 -52.96 -16.82 19.76
N LEU A 13 -52.81 -15.75 18.98
CA LEU A 13 -51.72 -15.62 18.03
C LEU A 13 -50.42 -15.40 18.82
N LEU A 14 -49.63 -16.48 18.97
CA LEU A 14 -48.27 -16.39 19.45
C LEU A 14 -47.41 -15.79 18.33
N ALA A 15 -47.16 -14.49 18.38
CA ALA A 15 -46.21 -13.84 17.47
C ALA A 15 -44.79 -14.35 17.82
N LEU A 16 -44.25 -15.23 16.96
CA LEU A 16 -42.87 -15.68 17.05
C LEU A 16 -41.96 -14.48 16.74
N LEU A 17 -41.48 -13.78 17.77
CA LEU A 17 -40.37 -12.83 17.67
C LEU A 17 -39.08 -13.64 17.46
N LEU A 18 -38.75 -13.92 16.20
CA LEU A 18 -37.43 -14.43 15.83
C LEU A 18 -36.38 -13.37 16.21
N PRO A 19 -35.38 -13.69 17.05
CA PRO A 19 -34.29 -12.78 17.30
C PRO A 19 -33.50 -12.65 16.00
N ALA A 20 -33.51 -11.45 15.41
CA ALA A 20 -32.62 -11.13 14.31
C ALA A 20 -31.19 -11.15 14.87
N ALA A 21 -30.52 -12.29 14.72
CA ALA A 21 -29.08 -12.36 14.91
C ALA A 21 -28.46 -11.43 13.86
N ALA A 22 -27.99 -10.26 14.31
CA ALA A 22 -27.15 -9.41 13.48
C ALA A 22 -25.88 -10.22 13.20
N ALA A 23 -25.82 -10.83 12.01
CA ALA A 23 -24.59 -11.42 11.52
C ALA A 23 -23.55 -10.29 11.50
N LEU A 24 -22.50 -10.41 12.32
CA LEU A 24 -21.33 -9.56 12.20
C LEU A 24 -20.76 -9.84 10.81
N ALA A 25 -21.07 -8.97 9.84
CA ALA A 25 -20.52 -9.08 8.50
C ALA A 25 -19.00 -8.95 8.61
N GLN A 26 -18.29 -10.05 8.39
CA GLN A 26 -16.83 -10.03 8.34
C GLN A 26 -16.42 -9.11 7.20
N SER A 27 -15.56 -8.12 7.51
CA SER A 27 -15.04 -7.20 6.50
C SER A 27 -14.48 -8.00 5.32
N PRO A 28 -14.91 -7.73 4.08
CA PRO A 28 -14.42 -8.48 2.95
C PRO A 28 -12.92 -8.21 2.80
N PRO A 29 -12.13 -9.22 2.41
CA PRO A 29 -10.70 -9.07 2.22
C PRO A 29 -10.40 -7.96 1.20
N ALA A 30 -9.19 -7.41 1.23
CA ALA A 30 -8.70 -6.38 0.32
C ALA A 30 -9.00 -6.75 -1.15
N PHE A 31 -8.79 -8.01 -1.50
CA PHE A 31 -9.16 -8.64 -2.76
C PHE A 31 -9.20 -10.17 -2.59
N PRO A 32 -9.82 -10.94 -3.52
CA PRO A 32 -9.75 -12.40 -3.49
C PRO A 32 -8.30 -12.89 -3.46
N GLY A 33 -7.95 -13.69 -2.44
CA GLY A 33 -6.58 -14.17 -2.23
C GLY A 33 -5.68 -13.25 -1.39
N ALA A 34 -6.20 -12.16 -0.82
CA ALA A 34 -5.48 -11.41 0.20
C ALA A 34 -5.24 -12.27 1.45
N GLU A 35 -4.00 -12.36 1.91
CA GLU A 35 -3.57 -13.15 3.06
C GLU A 35 -2.73 -12.26 4.01
N GLY A 36 -2.44 -12.76 5.22
CA GLY A 36 -1.61 -12.05 6.18
C GLY A 36 -2.31 -10.88 6.88
N HIS A 37 -1.52 -10.11 7.63
CA HIS A 37 -2.04 -9.02 8.46
C HIS A 37 -2.65 -7.86 7.65
N GLY A 38 -2.19 -7.65 6.41
CA GLY A 38 -2.72 -6.64 5.49
C GLY A 38 -3.96 -7.08 4.73
N ALA A 39 -4.45 -8.31 4.92
CA ALA A 39 -5.58 -8.84 4.15
C ALA A 39 -6.88 -8.07 4.33
N VAL A 40 -7.00 -7.29 5.40
CA VAL A 40 -8.19 -6.48 5.74
C VAL A 40 -8.13 -5.05 5.21
N ALA A 41 -7.02 -4.64 4.58
CA ALA A 41 -6.91 -3.32 3.98
C ALA A 41 -8.11 -3.03 3.08
N SER A 42 -8.70 -1.85 3.23
CA SER A 42 -9.88 -1.46 2.44
C SER A 42 -9.48 -0.66 1.21
N GLY A 43 -8.31 -0.02 1.22
CA GLY A 43 -7.83 0.85 0.17
C GLY A 43 -8.88 1.89 -0.21
N GLY A 44 -9.12 2.06 -1.51
CA GLY A 44 -10.07 3.03 -2.03
C GLY A 44 -11.52 2.55 -2.14
N ARG A 45 -11.92 1.52 -1.41
CA ARG A 45 -13.26 0.92 -1.51
C ARG A 45 -14.36 1.94 -1.26
N GLY A 46 -15.34 1.98 -2.17
CA GLY A 46 -16.47 2.94 -2.09
C GLY A 46 -16.12 4.37 -2.49
N GLY A 47 -14.86 4.60 -2.89
CA GLY A 47 -14.31 5.90 -3.21
C GLY A 47 -14.41 6.30 -4.68
N ALA A 48 -13.74 7.41 -4.99
CA ALA A 48 -13.61 7.92 -6.36
C ALA A 48 -12.73 7.00 -7.23
N VAL A 49 -12.87 7.09 -8.55
CA VAL A 49 -11.99 6.40 -9.49
C VAL A 49 -11.20 7.43 -10.29
N TYR A 50 -9.87 7.34 -10.22
CA TYR A 50 -8.96 8.17 -11.01
C TYR A 50 -8.32 7.32 -12.10
N ALA A 51 -8.46 7.75 -13.35
CA ALA A 51 -7.83 7.10 -14.49
C ALA A 51 -6.53 7.80 -14.86
N VAL A 52 -5.42 7.07 -14.80
CA VAL A 52 -4.13 7.50 -15.34
C VAL A 52 -4.18 7.38 -16.86
N THR A 53 -4.01 8.51 -17.55
CA THR A 53 -4.11 8.64 -19.01
C THR A 53 -2.83 9.13 -19.67
N THR A 54 -1.80 9.43 -18.89
CA THR A 54 -0.49 9.88 -19.38
C THR A 54 0.64 9.20 -18.62
N LEU A 55 1.80 9.07 -19.28
CA LEU A 55 3.05 8.62 -18.67
C LEU A 55 3.95 9.79 -18.24
N ALA A 56 3.46 11.02 -18.37
CA ALA A 56 4.19 12.20 -17.96
C ALA A 56 4.63 12.08 -16.50
N ALA A 57 5.90 12.37 -16.29
CA ALA A 57 6.45 12.45 -14.95
C ALA A 57 6.00 13.78 -14.33
N ASP A 58 5.28 13.67 -13.22
CA ASP A 58 4.63 14.78 -12.52
C ASP A 58 4.94 14.66 -11.02
N PRO A 59 6.19 14.90 -10.59
CA PRO A 59 6.58 14.75 -9.19
C PRO A 59 5.77 15.69 -8.26
N ALA A 60 5.32 16.84 -8.76
CA ALA A 60 4.51 17.78 -8.00
C ALA A 60 3.05 17.31 -7.80
N GLY A 61 2.57 16.38 -8.65
CA GLY A 61 1.20 15.87 -8.61
C GLY A 61 0.15 16.90 -9.07
N ILE A 62 0.52 17.79 -9.99
CA ILE A 62 -0.35 18.91 -10.42
C ILE A 62 -1.07 18.59 -11.73
N GLN A 63 -0.56 17.67 -12.56
CA GLN A 63 -1.07 17.41 -13.90
C GLN A 63 -2.23 16.40 -13.90
N PRO A 64 -3.47 16.80 -14.24
CA PRO A 64 -4.58 15.86 -14.30
C PRO A 64 -4.32 14.70 -15.26
N GLY A 65 -4.68 13.50 -14.82
CA GLY A 65 -4.46 12.25 -15.57
C GLY A 65 -3.08 11.63 -15.37
N SER A 66 -2.16 12.26 -14.63
CA SER A 66 -0.92 11.65 -14.16
C SER A 66 -1.18 10.73 -12.95
N LEU A 67 -0.23 9.83 -12.65
CA LEU A 67 -0.28 8.98 -11.46
C LEU A 67 -0.22 9.81 -10.17
N ASN A 68 0.76 10.71 -10.06
CA ASN A 68 0.97 11.49 -8.84
C ASN A 68 -0.13 12.53 -8.60
N HIS A 69 -0.78 13.05 -9.65
CA HIS A 69 -1.99 13.85 -9.46
C HIS A 69 -3.08 13.02 -8.80
N ALA A 70 -3.30 11.77 -9.21
CA ALA A 70 -4.28 10.89 -8.57
C ALA A 70 -3.88 10.54 -7.12
N LEU A 71 -2.59 10.35 -6.85
CA LEU A 71 -2.08 10.07 -5.50
C LEU A 71 -2.13 11.29 -4.58
N ALA A 72 -2.08 12.51 -5.11
CA ALA A 72 -2.24 13.75 -4.35
C ALA A 72 -3.70 14.08 -3.98
N GLN A 73 -4.68 13.30 -4.43
CA GLN A 73 -6.09 13.51 -4.04
C GLN A 73 -6.35 12.89 -2.67
N SER A 74 -7.21 13.51 -1.87
CA SER A 74 -7.62 12.98 -0.57
C SER A 74 -8.84 12.06 -0.65
N GLY A 75 -9.04 11.30 0.42
CA GLY A 75 -10.17 10.38 0.60
C GLY A 75 -10.06 9.07 -0.20
N PRO A 76 -11.01 8.15 0.03
CA PRO A 76 -11.01 6.84 -0.61
C PRO A 76 -10.99 6.94 -2.13
N ARG A 77 -10.02 6.27 -2.76
CA ARG A 77 -9.90 6.28 -4.22
C ARG A 77 -9.21 5.07 -4.83
N THR A 78 -9.71 4.64 -5.97
CA THR A 78 -9.10 3.61 -6.80
C THR A 78 -8.44 4.23 -8.02
N ILE A 79 -7.16 4.00 -8.19
CA ILE A 79 -6.37 4.41 -9.34
C ILE A 79 -6.31 3.28 -10.35
N VAL A 80 -6.79 3.55 -11.57
CA VAL A 80 -6.77 2.63 -12.71
C VAL A 80 -5.95 3.22 -13.85
N PHE A 81 -5.43 2.39 -14.75
CA PHE A 81 -4.52 2.80 -15.81
C PHE A 81 -5.14 2.56 -17.19
N ARG A 82 -5.20 3.61 -18.01
CA ARG A 82 -5.58 3.53 -19.44
C ARG A 82 -4.37 3.45 -20.37
N VAL A 83 -3.18 3.62 -19.82
CA VAL A 83 -1.88 3.61 -20.51
C VAL A 83 -0.95 2.55 -19.91
N SER A 84 0.15 2.27 -20.59
CA SER A 84 1.19 1.32 -20.15
C SER A 84 2.55 1.82 -20.57
N GLY A 85 3.58 1.48 -19.81
CA GLY A 85 4.94 1.96 -20.03
C GLY A 85 5.58 2.47 -18.76
N VAL A 86 6.60 3.32 -18.94
CA VAL A 86 7.41 3.87 -17.85
C VAL A 86 6.89 5.27 -17.50
N ILE A 87 6.60 5.48 -16.22
CA ILE A 87 6.40 6.80 -15.65
C ILE A 87 7.73 7.17 -14.99
N HIS A 88 8.42 8.17 -15.52
CA HIS A 88 9.74 8.59 -15.02
C HIS A 88 9.67 9.44 -13.74
N ALA A 89 8.87 9.00 -12.77
CA ALA A 89 8.76 9.54 -11.43
C ALA A 89 8.46 8.39 -10.45
N PHE A 90 8.82 8.56 -9.18
CA PHE A 90 8.33 7.64 -8.14
C PHE A 90 6.85 7.91 -7.87
N ALA A 91 6.14 6.88 -7.43
CA ALA A 91 4.76 7.00 -6.98
C ALA A 91 4.75 7.57 -5.55
N ASN A 92 4.44 8.86 -5.42
CA ASN A 92 4.39 9.54 -4.11
C ASN A 92 2.98 9.45 -3.53
N VAL A 93 2.79 8.62 -2.50
CA VAL A 93 1.49 8.48 -1.82
C VAL A 93 1.41 9.49 -0.66
N ARG A 94 0.79 10.64 -0.91
CA ARG A 94 0.59 11.69 0.12
C ARG A 94 -0.65 11.50 0.99
N HIS A 95 -1.66 10.81 0.46
CA HIS A 95 -2.91 10.53 1.14
C HIS A 95 -3.28 9.06 1.00
N GLY A 96 -3.79 8.49 2.08
CA GLY A 96 -4.13 7.09 2.26
C GLY A 96 -5.46 6.73 1.60
N ASP A 97 -6.06 5.62 2.04
CA ASP A 97 -7.30 5.09 1.50
C ASP A 97 -7.24 4.90 -0.03
N VAL A 98 -6.15 4.31 -0.51
CA VAL A 98 -5.87 4.22 -1.94
C VAL A 98 -5.69 2.79 -2.41
N THR A 99 -6.33 2.46 -3.53
CA THR A 99 -6.07 1.24 -4.29
C THR A 99 -5.39 1.59 -5.60
N ILE A 100 -4.15 1.15 -5.81
CA ILE A 100 -3.44 1.26 -7.09
C ILE A 100 -3.57 -0.06 -7.84
N ALA A 101 -4.45 -0.09 -8.85
CA ALA A 101 -4.81 -1.30 -9.59
C ALA A 101 -4.02 -1.42 -10.90
N GLY A 102 -2.71 -1.71 -10.81
CA GLY A 102 -1.80 -1.80 -11.97
C GLY A 102 -2.22 -2.79 -13.05
N GLN A 103 -2.98 -3.84 -12.70
CA GLN A 103 -3.50 -4.84 -13.64
C GLN A 103 -4.54 -4.29 -14.62
N THR A 104 -5.04 -3.08 -14.39
CA THR A 104 -5.95 -2.41 -15.34
C THR A 104 -5.21 -1.84 -16.55
N SER A 105 -3.90 -1.67 -16.47
CA SER A 105 -3.08 -1.20 -17.59
C SER A 105 -3.08 -2.20 -18.76
N PRO A 106 -3.10 -1.74 -20.02
CA PRO A 106 -3.05 -2.62 -21.19
C PRO A 106 -1.84 -3.58 -21.29
N GLY A 107 -0.69 -3.20 -20.73
CA GLY A 107 0.60 -3.89 -20.86
C GLY A 107 1.54 -3.76 -19.66
N GLY A 108 1.08 -3.20 -18.54
CA GLY A 108 1.88 -2.99 -17.33
C GLY A 108 2.48 -1.59 -17.20
N VAL A 109 2.78 -1.22 -15.96
CA VAL A 109 3.33 0.10 -15.59
C VAL A 109 4.59 -0.07 -14.76
N ILE A 110 5.60 0.73 -15.06
CA ILE A 110 6.85 0.87 -14.31
C ILE A 110 6.92 2.29 -13.75
N VAL A 111 7.28 2.43 -12.48
CA VAL A 111 7.54 3.71 -11.78
C VAL A 111 8.93 3.68 -11.16
N ARG A 112 9.49 4.86 -10.83
CA ARG A 112 10.82 4.99 -10.20
C ARG A 112 10.85 4.67 -8.70
N GLY A 113 10.07 3.68 -8.28
CA GLY A 113 9.84 3.38 -6.87
C GLY A 113 8.47 3.84 -6.37
N LEU A 114 8.16 3.52 -5.12
CA LEU A 114 6.96 3.96 -4.43
C LEU A 114 7.34 4.39 -3.01
N LEU A 115 6.82 5.56 -2.62
CA LEU A 115 7.05 6.18 -1.32
C LEU A 115 5.71 6.42 -0.62
N CYS A 116 5.66 6.02 0.66
CA CYS A 116 4.72 6.53 1.65
C CYS A 116 5.53 6.80 2.91
N ASP A 117 5.55 8.06 3.34
CA ASP A 117 6.28 8.48 4.53
C ASP A 117 5.36 9.30 5.45
N GLY A 118 4.82 8.63 6.45
CA GLY A 118 4.03 9.22 7.52
C GLY A 118 4.86 9.66 8.73
N HIS A 119 6.18 9.45 8.71
CA HIS A 119 7.06 9.79 9.84
C HIS A 119 7.82 11.09 9.61
N TYR A 120 8.62 11.19 8.54
CA TYR A 120 9.43 12.39 8.27
C TYR A 120 8.63 13.43 7.49
N GLU A 121 7.92 13.00 6.44
CA GLU A 121 7.05 13.89 5.67
C GLU A 121 5.68 14.15 6.33
N GLN A 122 5.32 13.37 7.36
CA GLN A 122 4.03 13.44 8.06
C GLN A 122 2.81 13.33 7.12
N ASN A 123 2.94 12.53 6.05
CA ASN A 123 1.82 12.22 5.17
C ASN A 123 0.79 11.33 5.88
N ASP A 124 -0.47 11.44 5.46
CA ASP A 124 -1.56 10.57 5.95
C ASP A 124 -1.72 9.37 5.00
N CYS A 125 -0.67 8.58 4.79
CA CYS A 125 -0.61 7.58 3.72
C CYS A 125 -0.94 6.14 4.18
N GLY A 126 -1.80 5.97 5.20
CA GLY A 126 -2.29 4.67 5.68
C GLY A 126 -3.36 4.03 4.77
N ASN A 127 -3.69 2.75 5.00
CA ASN A 127 -4.73 2.00 4.27
C ASN A 127 -4.48 1.90 2.74
N LEU A 128 -3.46 1.14 2.36
CA LEU A 128 -3.01 0.98 0.96
C LEU A 128 -3.29 -0.41 0.39
N ILE A 129 -3.73 -0.45 -0.86
CA ILE A 129 -3.72 -1.67 -1.69
C ILE A 129 -2.95 -1.37 -2.97
N VAL A 130 -1.83 -2.05 -3.21
CA VAL A 130 -1.05 -1.88 -4.45
C VAL A 130 -0.90 -3.22 -5.14
N ARG A 131 -1.26 -3.28 -6.43
CA ARG A 131 -1.13 -4.52 -7.20
C ARG A 131 -0.56 -4.31 -8.59
N HIS A 132 0.23 -5.27 -9.06
CA HIS A 132 0.72 -5.35 -10.45
C HIS A 132 1.49 -4.11 -10.95
N LEU A 133 2.21 -3.42 -10.05
CA LEU A 133 3.19 -2.40 -10.41
C LEU A 133 4.62 -2.96 -10.45
N ARG A 134 5.47 -2.32 -11.26
CA ARG A 134 6.91 -2.56 -11.27
C ARG A 134 7.63 -1.33 -10.73
N LEU A 135 8.43 -1.50 -9.69
CA LEU A 135 9.16 -0.45 -9.01
C LEU A 135 10.64 -0.54 -9.39
N ARG A 136 11.16 0.50 -10.07
CA ARG A 136 12.53 0.56 -10.62
C ARG A 136 13.12 1.96 -10.39
N PRO A 137 13.73 2.21 -9.23
CA PRO A 137 14.34 3.50 -8.85
C PRO A 137 15.07 4.22 -10.00
N ALA A 138 15.90 3.46 -10.72
CA ALA A 138 16.62 3.95 -11.89
C ALA A 138 17.41 5.24 -11.62
N TRP A 139 18.03 5.32 -10.44
CA TRP A 139 18.79 6.47 -9.93
C TRP A 139 19.83 7.05 -10.92
N ASN A 140 20.29 6.22 -11.86
CA ASN A 140 21.30 6.58 -12.86
C ASN A 140 20.70 7.17 -14.16
N LEU A 141 19.37 7.30 -14.26
CA LEU A 141 18.69 7.87 -15.42
C LEU A 141 18.21 9.30 -15.12
N PRO A 142 18.30 10.24 -16.08
CA PRO A 142 17.82 11.61 -15.89
C PRO A 142 16.35 11.68 -15.46
N ILE A 143 16.05 12.63 -14.57
CA ILE A 143 14.68 13.00 -14.19
C ILE A 143 14.15 14.08 -15.15
N PRO A 144 12.83 14.38 -15.14
CA PRO A 144 12.25 15.38 -16.04
C PRO A 144 12.89 16.75 -15.89
N GLY A 145 13.23 17.37 -17.02
CA GLY A 145 14.01 18.60 -17.06
C GLY A 145 15.51 18.38 -17.32
N GLY A 146 15.96 17.12 -17.36
CA GLY A 146 17.32 16.73 -17.71
C GLY A 146 18.30 16.73 -16.54
N GLN A 147 17.82 16.91 -15.30
CA GLN A 147 18.61 16.81 -14.08
C GLN A 147 18.98 15.36 -13.79
N GLY A 148 20.10 15.14 -13.10
CA GLY A 148 20.44 13.86 -12.50
C GLY A 148 19.89 13.75 -11.07
N CYS A 149 19.80 12.52 -10.55
CA CYS A 149 19.47 12.30 -9.13
C CYS A 149 20.50 12.91 -8.17
N ALA A 150 21.74 13.12 -8.64
CA ALA A 150 22.77 13.84 -7.88
C ALA A 150 22.45 15.34 -7.71
N ASP A 151 21.61 15.90 -8.57
CA ASP A 151 21.26 17.33 -8.58
C ASP A 151 19.94 17.61 -7.82
N ASP A 152 19.15 16.58 -7.53
CA ASP A 152 17.82 16.69 -6.90
C ASP A 152 17.49 15.37 -6.17
N TYR A 153 17.92 15.27 -4.90
CA TYR A 153 17.75 14.08 -4.07
C TYR A 153 16.26 13.77 -3.82
N ASP A 154 15.42 14.80 -3.72
CA ASP A 154 13.98 14.66 -3.48
C ASP A 154 13.22 14.15 -4.73
N ALA A 155 13.87 14.12 -5.88
CA ALA A 155 13.28 13.65 -7.14
C ALA A 155 13.59 12.18 -7.45
N CYS A 156 14.47 11.54 -6.68
CA CYS A 156 14.86 10.15 -6.87
C CYS A 156 14.70 9.35 -5.59
N LEU A 157 14.09 8.19 -5.71
CA LEU A 157 14.10 7.20 -4.65
C LEU A 157 15.33 6.31 -4.89
N ASP A 158 16.09 6.05 -3.85
CA ASP A 158 17.17 5.06 -3.75
C ASP A 158 16.61 3.66 -3.44
N ASP A 159 15.49 3.60 -2.70
CA ASP A 159 14.72 2.38 -2.44
C ASP A 159 13.72 2.04 -3.54
N GLY A 160 13.46 0.75 -3.69
CA GLY A 160 12.38 0.27 -4.56
C GLY A 160 10.99 0.57 -3.99
N LEU A 161 10.80 0.24 -2.71
CA LEU A 161 9.59 0.47 -1.95
C LEU A 161 9.98 0.97 -0.57
N ARG A 162 9.68 2.23 -0.26
CA ARG A 162 9.89 2.83 1.06
C ARG A 162 8.55 3.10 1.73
N LEU A 163 8.32 2.47 2.87
CA LEU A 163 7.13 2.68 3.68
C LEU A 163 7.54 3.01 5.12
N ASP A 164 7.38 4.27 5.50
CA ASP A 164 7.72 4.78 6.81
C ASP A 164 6.44 5.25 7.52
N GLY A 165 6.20 4.78 8.74
CA GLY A 165 5.06 5.22 9.56
C GLY A 165 3.67 4.83 9.01
N ILE A 166 3.61 3.88 8.07
CA ILE A 166 2.34 3.42 7.49
C ILE A 166 1.61 2.43 8.41
N ASP A 167 0.28 2.52 8.44
CA ASP A 167 -0.60 1.48 8.98
C ASP A 167 -1.51 0.88 7.90
N THR A 168 -1.79 -0.41 8.03
CA THR A 168 -2.73 -1.16 7.17
C THR A 168 -2.37 -1.11 5.68
N PHE A 169 -1.64 -2.09 5.17
CA PHE A 169 -1.28 -2.09 3.76
C PHE A 169 -1.13 -3.48 3.17
N ILE A 170 -1.34 -3.60 1.86
CA ILE A 170 -1.06 -4.82 1.12
C ILE A 170 -0.50 -4.55 -0.28
N PHE A 171 0.65 -5.16 -0.56
CA PHE A 171 1.29 -5.19 -1.86
C PHE A 171 1.21 -6.61 -2.42
N ASP A 172 0.66 -6.77 -3.63
CA ASP A 172 0.43 -8.07 -4.25
C ASP A 172 0.79 -8.08 -5.74
N HIS A 173 1.52 -9.11 -6.19
CA HIS A 173 2.01 -9.19 -7.57
C HIS A 173 2.80 -7.97 -8.04
N VAL A 174 3.53 -7.31 -7.13
CA VAL A 174 4.47 -6.25 -7.51
C VAL A 174 5.82 -6.87 -7.88
N SER A 175 6.62 -6.13 -8.65
CA SER A 175 8.01 -6.51 -8.93
C SER A 175 8.91 -5.34 -8.60
N ILE A 176 9.92 -5.58 -7.77
CA ILE A 176 10.81 -4.56 -7.24
C ILE A 176 12.25 -4.98 -7.56
N ALA A 177 13.04 -4.09 -8.15
CA ALA A 177 14.44 -4.34 -8.54
C ALA A 177 15.17 -3.02 -8.79
N ASP A 178 16.49 -3.09 -8.98
CA ASP A 178 17.37 -1.96 -9.34
C ASP A 178 17.36 -0.80 -8.33
N ALA A 179 17.08 -1.11 -7.05
CA ALA A 179 17.29 -0.18 -5.95
C ALA A 179 18.79 -0.05 -5.63
N THR A 180 19.24 1.14 -5.27
CA THR A 180 20.61 1.40 -4.82
C THR A 180 20.81 1.22 -3.34
N ASP A 181 19.73 1.37 -2.58
CA ASP A 181 19.70 1.06 -1.16
C ASP A 181 18.87 -0.22 -0.93
N GLU A 182 17.65 -0.14 -0.40
CA GLU A 182 16.80 -1.31 -0.20
C GLU A 182 15.80 -1.57 -1.34
N ALA A 183 15.64 -2.83 -1.73
CA ALA A 183 14.50 -3.20 -2.57
C ALA A 183 13.19 -2.95 -1.80
N VAL A 184 13.16 -3.23 -0.49
CA VAL A 184 12.05 -2.86 0.39
C VAL A 184 12.57 -2.33 1.73
N GLN A 185 12.24 -1.09 2.07
CA GLN A 185 12.36 -0.53 3.41
C GLN A 185 10.97 -0.46 4.06
N LEU A 186 10.85 -1.02 5.26
CA LEU A 186 9.72 -0.82 6.16
C LEU A 186 10.25 -0.27 7.48
N SER A 187 9.74 0.88 7.90
CA SER A 187 10.08 1.49 9.17
C SER A 187 8.81 1.98 9.85
N TRP A 188 8.69 1.83 11.18
CA TRP A 188 7.48 2.22 11.92
C TRP A 188 6.15 1.66 11.36
N ALA A 189 6.21 0.54 10.64
CA ALA A 189 5.10 0.05 9.83
C ALA A 189 4.30 -1.06 10.53
N ALA A 190 2.98 -1.02 10.42
CA ALA A 190 2.09 -2.01 11.03
C ALA A 190 0.99 -2.53 10.10
N ASP A 191 0.46 -3.71 10.42
CA ASP A 191 -0.70 -4.33 9.74
C ASP A 191 -0.51 -4.51 8.23
N GLY A 192 0.70 -4.97 7.87
CA GLY A 192 1.20 -5.00 6.51
C GLY A 192 1.26 -6.39 5.90
N THR A 193 1.10 -6.48 4.58
CA THR A 193 1.45 -7.69 3.82
C THR A 193 2.13 -7.35 2.50
N ILE A 194 3.25 -8.01 2.22
CA ILE A 194 3.84 -8.08 0.88
C ILE A 194 3.74 -9.53 0.42
N GLN A 195 3.01 -9.80 -0.65
CA GLN A 195 2.77 -11.17 -1.12
C GLN A 195 2.86 -11.36 -2.63
N ARG A 196 3.17 -12.61 -3.04
CA ARG A 196 3.21 -13.03 -4.46
C ARG A 196 3.97 -12.07 -5.36
N SER A 197 5.01 -11.47 -4.83
CA SER A 197 5.78 -10.41 -5.46
C SER A 197 7.19 -10.90 -5.77
N ILE A 198 7.84 -10.19 -6.68
CA ILE A 198 9.26 -10.42 -7.01
C ILE A 198 10.06 -9.32 -6.34
N ILE A 199 11.06 -9.72 -5.55
CA ILE A 199 12.06 -8.86 -4.96
C ILE A 199 13.39 -9.28 -5.57
N ALA A 200 13.89 -8.46 -6.49
CA ALA A 200 15.03 -8.76 -7.33
C ALA A 200 16.20 -7.79 -7.08
N GLU A 201 17.37 -8.10 -7.65
CA GLU A 201 18.66 -7.47 -7.37
C GLU A 201 18.61 -5.99 -6.99
N THR A 202 19.39 -5.66 -5.95
CA THR A 202 19.87 -4.29 -5.74
C THR A 202 21.20 -4.08 -6.44
N VAL A 203 21.54 -2.82 -6.65
CA VAL A 203 22.73 -2.37 -7.37
C VAL A 203 23.52 -1.39 -6.52
N GLY A 204 24.72 -1.02 -6.96
CA GLY A 204 25.56 -0.08 -6.21
C GLY A 204 26.09 -0.65 -4.90
N ASP A 205 26.29 0.21 -3.91
CA ASP A 205 27.00 -0.13 -2.67
C ASP A 205 26.23 -1.12 -1.78
N HIS A 206 24.90 -1.24 -1.98
CA HIS A 206 24.05 -2.18 -1.24
C HIS A 206 23.64 -3.40 -2.07
N ALA A 207 24.32 -3.67 -3.20
CA ALA A 207 24.06 -4.88 -4.00
C ALA A 207 24.19 -6.19 -3.19
N ASP A 208 25.04 -6.21 -2.15
CA ASP A 208 25.29 -7.38 -1.31
C ASP A 208 24.34 -7.52 -0.11
N ARG A 209 23.55 -6.49 0.21
CA ARG A 209 22.70 -6.46 1.43
C ARG A 209 21.31 -5.83 1.26
N GLY A 210 21.01 -5.15 0.17
CA GLY A 210 19.83 -4.30 -0.03
C GLY A 210 18.49 -5.02 -0.22
N GLY A 211 18.24 -6.19 0.38
CA GLY A 211 16.98 -6.92 0.21
C GLY A 211 15.76 -6.20 0.78
N MET A 212 15.34 -6.64 1.96
CA MET A 212 14.20 -6.13 2.70
C MET A 212 14.62 -5.82 4.13
N LEU A 213 14.68 -4.53 4.46
CA LEU A 213 15.01 -4.03 5.79
C LEU A 213 13.73 -3.64 6.53
N LEU A 214 13.52 -4.27 7.69
CA LEU A 214 12.47 -3.95 8.65
C LEU A 214 13.16 -3.39 9.90
N ASN A 215 13.20 -2.07 10.05
CA ASN A 215 13.94 -1.39 11.13
C ASN A 215 13.11 -0.27 11.79
N TYR A 216 13.71 0.43 12.75
CA TYR A 216 13.16 1.64 13.37
C TYR A 216 11.75 1.47 13.96
N SER A 217 11.66 0.65 15.01
CA SER A 217 10.42 0.49 15.76
C SER A 217 10.41 1.36 17.02
N HIS A 218 9.28 1.97 17.34
CA HIS A 218 9.10 2.71 18.60
C HIS A 218 7.77 2.33 19.28
N PRO A 219 7.63 2.34 20.63
CA PRO A 219 6.36 2.02 21.30
C PRO A 219 5.12 2.80 20.80
N ALA A 220 5.31 4.05 20.35
CA ALA A 220 4.23 4.88 19.78
C ALA A 220 3.94 4.57 18.30
N LEU A 221 4.92 4.02 17.58
CA LEU A 221 4.85 3.67 16.16
C LEU A 221 5.50 2.29 15.96
N PRO A 222 4.81 1.22 16.37
CA PRO A 222 5.43 -0.08 16.49
C PRO A 222 5.56 -0.77 15.13
N GLN A 223 6.71 -1.37 14.88
CA GLN A 223 6.88 -2.29 13.76
C GLN A 223 6.30 -3.66 14.12
N ASN A 224 5.06 -3.94 13.75
CA ASN A 224 4.40 -5.19 14.13
C ASN A 224 3.34 -5.68 13.12
N ARG A 225 2.90 -6.93 13.26
CA ARG A 225 1.86 -7.53 12.40
C ARG A 225 2.20 -7.36 10.91
N LEU A 226 3.37 -7.82 10.53
CA LEU A 226 3.84 -7.83 9.15
C LEU A 226 3.80 -9.26 8.59
N SER A 227 3.46 -9.41 7.32
CA SER A 227 3.48 -10.70 6.62
C SER A 227 4.22 -10.59 5.29
N VAL A 228 5.20 -11.47 5.09
CA VAL A 228 5.98 -11.58 3.84
C VAL A 228 5.71 -12.96 3.26
N LEU A 229 4.81 -13.06 2.28
CA LEU A 229 4.19 -14.32 1.89
C LEU A 229 4.39 -14.65 0.41
N LYS A 230 4.90 -15.85 0.09
CA LYS A 230 4.93 -16.38 -1.29
C LYS A 230 5.67 -15.45 -2.28
N ASN A 231 6.69 -14.74 -1.81
CA ASN A 231 7.51 -13.87 -2.66
C ASN A 231 8.67 -14.65 -3.28
N LEU A 232 9.05 -14.28 -4.50
CA LEU A 232 10.27 -14.72 -5.14
C LEU A 232 11.39 -13.72 -4.82
N TRP A 233 12.47 -14.21 -4.23
CA TRP A 233 13.71 -13.47 -4.05
C TRP A 233 14.69 -13.86 -5.15
N TYR A 234 15.16 -12.90 -5.94
CA TYR A 234 16.02 -13.15 -7.10
C TYR A 234 17.28 -12.29 -7.04
N ARG A 235 18.46 -12.92 -6.92
CA ARG A 235 19.76 -12.21 -6.86
C ARG A 235 19.84 -11.11 -5.78
N ILE A 236 19.14 -11.29 -4.68
CA ILE A 236 19.31 -10.46 -3.49
C ILE A 236 20.45 -11.03 -2.63
N GLY A 237 21.43 -10.18 -2.28
CA GLY A 237 22.62 -10.59 -1.53
C GLY A 237 22.41 -10.76 -0.02
N GLY A 238 21.49 -9.99 0.58
CA GLY A 238 21.25 -9.98 2.03
C GLY A 238 19.92 -9.32 2.40
N ARG A 239 19.60 -9.31 3.70
CA ARG A 239 18.32 -8.83 4.27
C ARG A 239 17.10 -9.53 3.66
N LEU A 240 16.85 -10.80 4.04
CA LEU A 240 15.83 -11.68 3.40
C LEU A 240 14.74 -12.27 4.33
N PRO A 241 13.96 -11.48 5.09
CA PRO A 241 14.20 -10.09 5.49
C PRO A 241 15.23 -9.99 6.62
N GLU A 242 15.80 -8.80 6.82
CA GLU A 242 16.44 -8.42 8.08
C GLU A 242 15.43 -7.67 8.94
N ILE A 243 15.29 -8.08 10.19
CA ILE A 243 14.35 -7.48 11.15
C ILE A 243 15.14 -7.03 12.36
N THR A 244 15.20 -5.72 12.60
CA THR A 244 15.89 -5.13 13.74
C THR A 244 14.95 -4.20 14.51
N CYS A 245 15.20 -4.08 15.80
CA CYS A 245 14.55 -3.10 16.66
C CYS A 245 15.50 -1.93 16.95
N GLU A 246 16.27 -1.52 15.94
CA GLU A 246 17.18 -0.38 16.09
C GLU A 246 16.36 0.89 16.31
N ALA A 247 16.84 1.79 17.17
CA ALA A 247 16.31 3.14 17.23
C ALA A 247 16.95 3.94 16.09
N SER A 248 16.13 4.62 15.32
CA SER A 248 16.51 5.52 14.21
C SER A 248 17.53 6.58 14.62
N GLY A 249 17.49 7.04 15.88
CA GLY A 249 18.43 8.02 16.41
C GLY A 249 18.33 9.40 15.77
N TYR A 250 17.23 9.72 15.06
CA TYR A 250 17.00 11.03 14.48
C TYR A 250 16.62 12.06 15.55
N ASP A 251 17.06 13.30 15.34
CA ASP A 251 16.71 14.42 16.22
C ASP A 251 15.19 14.64 16.23
N GLY A 252 14.58 14.52 17.42
CA GLY A 252 13.13 14.62 17.60
C GLY A 252 12.44 13.27 17.80
N ASP A 253 13.15 12.16 17.58
CA ASP A 253 12.61 10.85 17.91
C ASP A 253 12.54 10.63 19.42
N PRO A 254 11.48 9.96 19.90
CA PRO A 254 11.40 9.59 21.29
C PRO A 254 12.50 8.56 21.63
N PRO A 255 13.16 8.69 22.79
CA PRO A 255 14.30 7.84 23.14
C PRO A 255 13.89 6.37 23.25
N SER A 256 14.79 5.49 22.80
CA SER A 256 14.66 4.03 22.81
C SER A 256 14.33 3.45 24.18
#